data_AF-A0A7Y4NS23-F1
#
_entry.id   AF-A0A7Y4NS23-F1
#
_cell.length_a   1.000
_cell.length_b   1.000
_cell.length_c   1.000
_cell.angle_alpha   90.00
_cell.angle_beta   90.00
_cell.angle_gamma   90.00
#
_symmetry.space_group_name_H-M   'P 1'
#
loop_
_entity.id
_entity.type
_entity.pdbx_description
1 polymer ?
#
loop_
_entity_poly.entity_id
_entity_poly.type
_entity_poly.pdbx_seq_one_letter_code
_entity_poly.pdbx_strand_id
1 'polypeptide(L)'
;MPADPLVGIWGSERVLGPQVRGELTLVRDGNTWRARIAGFDVPAQVEGRKVSVVFPGGELRATLAENGQGITGHWIQPPVLMSGMKFASPVELRSLQPGVWRGNVAPLEDRFSLYLVVQKQPDGSVTAFIRNPERNFGNRMQFRVELQGRTVRLTSSQGDTQLEGTFDPRSGRLSLPYPPFDTTFDFTRRDRSQAVGLYSRTPAPGRYAYQKPIPEDDGWTTASPADVGMDVQPLQQLVQRILDQEPSPEPTPAIQGLLIARHGKLIVEEYFQGFDKERPHDLRSSSKSYASLMIGIALDQGAPFTMDSPVVSLFPEYKRKLSNLDARKRKLTVERLMTMATGLACDDDDPASPGNEDRLDDSVQDWYKYTLDLPMVRPPGEKAVYCSANINLLGGVLRNTTRTWIPEFFTRNVATPLQMRGYHLDLMPDGEQYLGGGIYMRPRDALKLGQLYLSGGVWNGKRVVSQRWVERSIANHSTMGDGRTYGYTWWRHELRVGDRVYSQYEASGNGGQLVMVVPELDLVVLFTAGNYNHVALWRKFREELLPQYILVAASTPPRP
;
A
#
# COMPACT_ATOMS: atom_id res chain seq x y z
N MET A 1 -38.44 15.60 17.06
CA MET A 1 -38.81 16.28 15.80
C MET A 1 -38.40 15.37 14.65
N PRO A 2 -39.01 15.45 13.45
CA PRO A 2 -38.39 14.79 12.31
C PRO A 2 -36.92 15.25 12.21
N ALA A 3 -36.00 14.32 11.93
CA ALA A 3 -34.57 14.62 11.85
C ALA A 3 -34.20 15.46 10.60
N ASP A 4 -35.18 16.15 10.02
CA ASP A 4 -35.07 17.07 8.89
C ASP A 4 -33.92 18.09 9.04
N PRO A 5 -33.66 18.69 10.23
CA PRO A 5 -32.52 19.59 10.39
C PRO A 5 -31.17 18.92 10.13
N LEU A 6 -31.06 17.60 10.16
CA LEU A 6 -29.81 16.89 9.91
C LEU A 6 -29.63 16.52 8.43
N VAL A 7 -30.65 16.68 7.58
CA VAL A 7 -30.56 16.32 6.14
C VAL A 7 -29.42 17.10 5.47
N GLY A 8 -28.64 16.39 4.65
CA GLY A 8 -27.47 16.90 3.96
C GLY A 8 -26.21 16.07 4.20
N ILE A 9 -25.07 16.61 3.76
CA ILE A 9 -23.77 15.98 3.90
C ILE A 9 -23.03 16.61 5.06
N TRP A 10 -22.43 15.76 5.87
CA TRP A 10 -21.64 16.10 7.04
C TRP A 10 -20.26 15.51 6.88
N GLY A 11 -19.20 16.31 7.08
CA GLY A 11 -17.81 15.87 6.92
C GLY A 11 -16.98 16.16 8.16
N SER A 12 -16.06 15.24 8.47
CA SER A 12 -15.03 15.40 9.50
C SER A 12 -13.72 14.80 9.01
N GLU A 13 -12.74 15.64 8.73
CA GLU A 13 -11.41 15.26 8.28
C GLU A 13 -10.39 15.59 9.38
N ARG A 14 -9.61 14.60 9.81
CA ARG A 14 -8.59 14.76 10.86
C ARG A 14 -7.24 14.19 10.44
N VAL A 15 -6.18 14.90 10.78
CA VAL A 15 -4.81 14.37 10.81
C VAL A 15 -4.49 14.02 12.26
N LEU A 16 -4.30 12.74 12.51
CA LEU A 16 -4.10 12.16 13.84
C LEU A 16 -2.61 12.11 14.22
N GLY A 17 -1.72 12.25 13.23
CA GLY A 17 -0.27 12.33 13.44
C GLY A 17 0.52 11.83 12.25
N PRO A 18 1.82 11.56 12.43
CA PRO A 18 2.64 11.99 13.56
C PRO A 18 2.96 13.50 13.46
N GLN A 19 3.15 14.14 14.61
CA GLN A 19 3.31 15.60 14.75
C GLN A 19 4.72 16.09 14.38
N VAL A 20 5.75 15.27 14.57
CA VAL A 20 7.14 15.63 14.23
C VAL A 20 7.38 15.40 12.74
N ARG A 21 7.51 16.50 12.01
CA ARG A 21 7.77 16.56 10.56
C ARG A 21 8.38 17.91 10.18
N GLY A 22 8.81 18.03 8.93
CA GLY A 22 9.36 19.26 8.36
C GLY A 22 10.88 19.26 8.29
N GLU A 23 11.47 20.46 8.29
CA GLU A 23 12.91 20.63 8.13
C GLU A 23 13.69 20.05 9.32
N LEU A 24 14.57 19.10 9.03
CA LEU A 24 15.57 18.55 9.92
C LEU A 24 16.93 19.17 9.60
N THR A 25 17.56 19.78 10.61
CA THR A 25 18.94 20.26 10.52
C THR A 25 19.84 19.48 11.47
N LEU A 26 20.94 18.94 10.96
CA LEU A 26 22.02 18.33 11.74
C LEU A 26 23.23 19.27 11.73
N VAL A 27 23.76 19.57 12.92
CA VAL A 27 24.91 20.45 13.11
C VAL A 27 25.99 19.71 13.88
N ARG A 28 27.21 19.73 13.36
CA ARG A 28 28.43 19.30 14.02
C ARG A 28 29.23 20.53 14.45
N ASP A 29 29.47 20.64 15.75
CA ASP A 29 30.36 21.64 16.34
C ASP A 29 31.46 20.90 17.14
N GLY A 30 32.68 20.91 16.60
CA GLY A 30 33.77 20.06 17.08
C GLY A 30 33.41 18.57 17.05
N ASN A 31 33.31 17.97 18.24
CA ASN A 31 32.93 16.57 18.44
C ASN A 31 31.44 16.39 18.80
N THR A 32 30.71 17.48 18.99
CA THR A 32 29.30 17.44 19.38
C THR A 32 28.43 17.48 18.13
N TRP A 33 27.45 16.60 18.06
CA TRP A 33 26.42 16.63 17.03
C TRP A 33 25.06 16.92 17.65
N ARG A 34 24.29 17.80 17.01
CA ARG A 34 22.93 18.15 17.41
C ARG A 34 22.00 18.08 16.21
N ALA A 35 20.75 17.72 16.47
CA ALA A 35 19.71 17.62 15.46
C ALA A 35 18.48 18.41 15.89
N ARG A 36 17.91 19.17 14.94
CA ARG A 36 16.79 20.09 15.18
C ARG A 36 15.66 19.85 14.19
N ILE A 37 14.44 19.67 14.70
CA ILE A 37 13.20 19.52 13.91
C ILE A 37 12.01 19.85 14.79
N ALA A 38 10.99 20.51 14.23
CA ALA A 38 9.71 20.77 14.91
C ALA A 38 9.85 21.37 16.33
N GLY A 39 10.85 22.25 16.53
CA GLY A 39 11.13 22.88 17.83
C GLY A 39 11.96 22.04 18.81
N PHE A 40 12.19 20.75 18.52
CA PHE A 40 13.12 19.92 19.29
C PHE A 40 14.57 20.22 18.89
N ASP A 41 15.46 20.19 19.89
CA ASP A 41 16.91 20.28 19.71
C ASP A 41 17.57 19.23 20.63
N VAL A 42 18.04 18.12 20.04
CA VAL A 42 18.53 16.94 20.77
C VAL A 42 19.95 16.56 20.32
N PRO A 43 20.75 15.90 21.17
CA PRO A 43 22.04 15.37 20.76
C PRO A 43 21.87 14.27 19.70
N ALA A 44 22.80 14.21 18.75
CA ALA A 44 22.91 13.13 17.78
C ALA A 44 24.11 12.26 18.13
N GLN A 45 23.95 10.94 17.99
CA GLN A 45 25.01 9.97 18.17
C GLN A 45 25.63 9.64 16.81
N VAL A 46 26.97 9.61 16.75
CA VAL A 46 27.71 9.30 15.54
C VAL A 46 28.77 8.26 15.83
N GLU A 47 28.65 7.10 15.19
CA GLU A 47 29.60 5.99 15.29
C GLU A 47 30.16 5.66 13.89
N GLY A 48 31.41 6.06 13.65
CA GLY A 48 31.98 6.03 12.31
C GLY A 48 31.21 6.95 11.37
N ARG A 49 30.48 6.36 10.41
CA ARG A 49 29.58 7.10 9.49
C ARG A 49 28.10 6.98 9.86
N LYS A 50 27.74 6.15 10.83
CA LYS A 50 26.35 5.97 11.24
C LYS A 50 25.92 7.14 12.11
N VAL A 51 24.78 7.72 11.81
CA VAL A 51 24.16 8.82 12.55
C VAL A 51 22.83 8.33 13.09
N SER A 52 22.62 8.41 14.40
CA SER A 52 21.37 8.10 15.05
C SER A 52 20.90 9.25 15.94
N VAL A 53 19.58 9.50 15.94
CA VAL A 53 18.97 10.55 16.74
C VAL A 53 17.62 10.08 17.23
N VAL A 54 17.32 10.26 18.51
CA VAL A 54 16.02 9.95 19.09
C VAL A 54 15.32 11.25 19.48
N PHE A 55 14.11 11.45 18.98
CA PHE A 55 13.21 12.54 19.33
C PHE A 55 11.99 11.98 20.09
N PRO A 56 11.26 12.80 20.85
CA PRO A 56 10.01 12.37 21.48
C PRO A 56 8.93 11.86 20.51
N GLY A 57 9.02 12.20 19.22
CA GLY A 57 8.03 11.83 18.19
C GLY A 57 8.60 11.05 16.99
N GLY A 58 9.73 10.39 17.16
CA GLY A 58 10.36 9.55 16.12
C GLY A 58 11.88 9.51 16.24
N GLU A 59 12.52 8.71 15.39
CA GLU A 59 13.98 8.55 15.39
C GLU A 59 14.55 8.64 13.97
N LEU A 60 15.78 9.14 13.86
CA LEU A 60 16.56 9.12 12.64
C LEU A 60 17.59 8.00 12.74
N ARG A 61 17.64 7.16 11.70
CA ARG A 61 18.74 6.21 11.46
C ARG A 61 19.32 6.49 10.08
N ALA A 62 20.55 6.99 10.02
CA ALA A 62 21.15 7.43 8.77
C ALA A 62 22.65 7.14 8.67
N THR A 63 23.20 7.36 7.48
CA THR A 63 24.63 7.21 7.19
C THR A 63 25.15 8.47 6.50
N LEU A 64 26.26 9.00 7.01
CA LEU A 64 27.02 10.07 6.37
C LEU A 64 27.76 9.50 5.15
N ALA A 65 27.61 10.18 4.01
CA ALA A 65 28.33 9.86 2.78
C ALA A 65 29.85 10.05 2.97
N GLU A 66 30.64 9.27 2.24
CA GLU A 66 32.12 9.30 2.38
C GLU A 66 32.72 10.65 2.01
N ASN A 67 32.11 11.37 1.07
CA ASN A 67 32.50 12.73 0.69
C ASN A 67 32.04 13.80 1.72
N GLY A 68 31.32 13.41 2.77
CA GLY A 68 30.76 14.31 3.79
C GLY A 68 29.63 15.22 3.32
N GLN A 69 29.21 15.15 2.06
CA GLN A 69 28.26 16.10 1.45
C GLN A 69 26.79 15.75 1.69
N GLY A 70 26.49 14.54 2.17
CA GLY A 70 25.11 14.11 2.38
C GLY A 70 24.96 13.12 3.52
N ILE A 71 23.78 13.09 4.13
CA ILE A 71 23.35 12.10 5.10
C ILE A 71 22.07 11.48 4.55
N THR A 72 22.07 10.16 4.35
CA THR A 72 20.92 9.43 3.81
C THR A 72 20.51 8.33 4.77
N GLY A 73 19.21 8.16 4.98
CA GLY A 73 18.69 7.18 5.92
C GLY A 73 17.18 7.19 5.98
N HIS A 74 16.66 6.91 7.17
CA HIS A 74 15.23 6.80 7.41
C HIS A 74 14.82 7.52 8.68
N TRP A 75 13.66 8.17 8.62
CA TRP A 75 12.86 8.56 9.77
C TRP A 75 11.96 7.40 10.15
N ILE A 76 12.10 6.90 11.37
CA ILE A 76 11.23 5.87 11.92
C ILE A 76 10.21 6.58 12.82
N GLN A 77 8.96 6.60 12.37
CA GLN A 77 7.86 7.23 13.09
C GLN A 77 7.26 6.28 14.14
N PRO A 78 6.63 6.80 15.20
CA PRO A 78 5.89 5.99 16.15
C PRO A 78 4.67 5.30 15.50
N PRO A 79 4.06 4.31 16.18
CA PRO A 79 2.80 3.72 15.77
C PRO A 79 1.74 4.76 15.41
N VAL A 80 1.10 4.58 14.26
CA VAL A 80 -0.06 5.39 13.85
C VAL A 80 -1.36 4.77 14.38
N LEU A 81 -2.38 5.59 14.63
CA LEU A 81 -3.64 5.12 15.24
C LEU A 81 -4.38 4.15 14.32
N MET A 82 -4.39 4.41 13.01
CA MET A 82 -5.20 3.63 12.07
C MET A 82 -4.67 2.23 11.76
N SER A 83 -3.35 1.99 11.82
CA SER A 83 -2.77 0.66 11.59
C SER A 83 -2.11 0.06 12.81
N GLY A 84 -1.81 0.84 13.85
CA GLY A 84 -0.99 0.40 14.98
C GLY A 84 0.50 0.25 14.65
N MET A 85 0.91 0.47 13.40
CA MET A 85 2.24 0.13 12.92
C MET A 85 3.21 1.32 12.91
N LYS A 86 4.50 1.02 13.04
CA LYS A 86 5.61 1.96 12.83
C LYS A 86 6.02 1.95 11.35
N PHE A 87 6.54 3.07 10.86
CA PHE A 87 7.01 3.17 9.49
C PHE A 87 8.39 3.79 9.40
N ALA A 88 9.25 3.23 8.54
CA ALA A 88 10.48 3.85 8.08
C ALA A 88 10.23 4.62 6.77
N SER A 89 10.48 5.93 6.79
CA SER A 89 10.35 6.83 5.64
C SER A 89 11.73 7.35 5.22
N PRO A 90 12.05 7.47 3.92
CA PRO A 90 13.37 7.93 3.49
C PRO A 90 13.62 9.38 3.92
N VAL A 91 14.86 9.65 4.32
CA VAL A 91 15.36 10.99 4.65
C VAL A 91 16.69 11.21 3.95
N GLU A 92 16.79 12.36 3.28
CA GLU A 92 18.03 12.83 2.67
C GLU A 92 18.33 14.24 3.15
N LEU A 93 19.52 14.42 3.71
CA LEU A 93 20.03 15.71 4.16
C LEU A 93 21.25 16.08 3.33
N ARG A 94 21.28 17.31 2.81
CA ARG A 94 22.38 17.84 2.01
C ARG A 94 23.21 18.79 2.85
N SER A 95 24.53 18.78 2.66
CA SER A 95 25.40 19.75 3.30
C SER A 95 25.11 21.15 2.78
N LEU A 96 24.87 22.10 3.69
CA LEU A 96 24.74 23.51 3.36
C LEU A 96 26.08 24.24 3.46
N GLN A 97 26.86 23.82 4.45
CA GLN A 97 28.22 24.27 4.73
C GLN A 97 28.92 23.18 5.56
N PRO A 98 30.26 23.24 5.73
CA PRO A 98 30.97 22.28 6.55
C PRO A 98 30.33 22.14 7.94
N GLY A 99 30.00 20.91 8.32
CA GLY A 99 29.38 20.59 9.61
C GLY A 99 27.88 20.88 9.71
N VAL A 100 27.19 21.30 8.63
CA VAL A 100 25.74 21.55 8.66
C VAL A 100 25.06 20.82 7.52
N TRP A 101 24.09 19.98 7.85
CA TRP A 101 23.25 19.25 6.89
C TRP A 101 21.78 19.56 7.12
N ARG A 102 21.02 19.64 6.04
CA ARG A 102 19.59 19.96 6.09
C ARG A 102 18.81 19.14 5.08
N GLY A 103 17.60 18.74 5.46
CA GLY A 103 16.63 18.12 4.57
C GLY A 103 15.26 18.04 5.24
N ASN A 104 14.32 17.37 4.58
CA ASN A 104 12.94 17.31 5.05
C ASN A 104 12.59 15.92 5.56
N VAL A 105 11.88 15.87 6.68
CA VAL A 105 11.28 14.67 7.25
C VAL A 105 9.78 14.71 6.97
N ALA A 106 9.31 13.78 6.14
CA ALA A 106 7.90 13.62 5.79
C ALA A 106 7.45 12.21 6.19
N PRO A 107 6.98 12.01 7.43
CA PRO A 107 6.44 10.72 7.86
C PRO A 107 5.10 10.43 7.17
N LEU A 108 4.68 9.16 7.18
CA LEU A 108 3.35 8.76 6.72
C LEU A 108 2.30 9.45 7.57
N GLU A 109 1.44 10.24 6.93
CA GLU A 109 0.36 10.93 7.60
C GLU A 109 -0.79 9.99 7.95
N ASP A 110 -1.15 9.97 9.22
CA ASP A 110 -2.31 9.26 9.73
C ASP A 110 -3.56 10.14 9.56
N ARG A 111 -4.20 10.04 8.41
CA ARG A 111 -5.36 10.85 8.03
C ARG A 111 -6.63 10.01 8.03
N PHE A 112 -7.66 10.52 8.70
CA PHE A 112 -8.96 9.87 8.74
C PHE A 112 -10.09 10.84 8.39
N SER A 113 -10.88 10.48 7.37
CA SER A 113 -11.98 11.29 6.87
C SER A 113 -13.31 10.54 7.02
N LEU A 114 -14.30 11.13 7.69
CA LEU A 114 -15.66 10.59 7.79
C LEU A 114 -16.66 11.50 7.10
N TYR A 115 -17.47 10.91 6.25
CA TYR A 115 -18.64 11.57 5.65
C TYR A 115 -19.90 10.87 6.10
N LEU A 116 -20.83 11.60 6.73
CA LEU A 116 -22.16 11.15 7.06
C LEU A 116 -23.14 11.80 6.07
N VAL A 117 -23.82 10.99 5.28
CA VAL A 117 -24.82 11.46 4.31
C VAL A 117 -26.19 11.17 4.88
N VAL A 118 -26.95 12.21 5.21
CA VAL A 118 -28.29 12.12 5.81
C VAL A 118 -29.34 12.50 4.77
N GLN A 119 -30.30 11.61 4.56
CA GLN A 119 -31.31 11.70 3.50
C GLN A 119 -32.71 11.47 4.05
N LYS A 120 -33.67 12.22 3.50
CA LYS A 120 -35.10 12.01 3.75
C LYS A 120 -35.65 11.02 2.73
N GLN A 121 -36.32 9.99 3.22
CA GLN A 121 -36.94 8.94 2.40
C GLN A 121 -38.36 9.35 1.98
N PRO A 122 -38.94 8.72 0.94
CA PRO A 122 -40.30 9.01 0.47
C PRO A 122 -41.39 8.82 1.54
N ASP A 123 -41.18 7.92 2.50
CA ASP A 123 -42.09 7.65 3.62
C ASP A 123 -41.96 8.68 4.76
N GLY A 124 -41.11 9.70 4.60
CA GLY A 124 -40.83 10.73 5.58
C GLY A 124 -39.82 10.35 6.65
N SER A 125 -39.33 9.10 6.67
CA SER A 125 -38.24 8.68 7.54
C SER A 125 -36.93 9.34 7.13
N VAL A 126 -35.99 9.44 8.07
CA VAL A 126 -34.65 9.97 7.81
C VAL A 126 -33.64 8.86 8.02
N THR A 127 -32.80 8.65 7.02
CA THR A 127 -31.73 7.65 7.05
C THR A 127 -30.38 8.29 6.85
N ALA A 128 -29.32 7.62 7.27
CA ALA A 128 -27.96 8.04 6.97
C ALA A 128 -27.06 6.85 6.61
N PHE A 129 -25.96 7.14 5.92
CA PHE A 129 -24.86 6.19 5.77
C PHE A 129 -23.52 6.91 5.96
N ILE A 130 -22.50 6.14 6.35
CA ILE A 130 -21.15 6.65 6.59
C ILE A 130 -20.22 6.19 5.47
N ARG A 131 -19.31 7.06 5.03
CA ARG A 131 -18.23 6.73 4.10
C ARG A 131 -16.90 7.24 4.62
N ASN A 132 -15.88 6.42 4.41
CA ASN A 132 -14.49 6.72 4.67
C ASN A 132 -13.65 6.25 3.48
N PRO A 133 -13.00 7.18 2.74
CA PRO A 133 -12.21 6.81 1.58
C PRO A 133 -10.94 6.04 1.98
N GLU A 134 -10.34 6.29 3.14
CA GLU A 134 -9.02 5.70 3.48
C GLU A 134 -9.04 4.20 3.80
N ARG A 135 -10.08 3.70 4.46
CA ARG A 135 -10.16 2.32 4.99
C ARG A 135 -11.47 1.62 4.69
N ASN A 136 -12.34 2.22 3.87
CA ASN A 136 -13.67 1.69 3.55
C ASN A 136 -14.61 1.60 4.77
N PHE A 137 -14.37 2.38 5.82
CA PHE A 137 -15.23 2.34 7.01
C PHE A 137 -16.65 2.82 6.68
N GLY A 138 -17.65 2.24 7.36
CA GLY A 138 -19.07 2.57 7.17
C GLY A 138 -19.70 1.92 5.95
N ASN A 139 -18.94 1.13 5.18
CA ASN A 139 -19.50 0.38 4.07
C ASN A 139 -20.59 -0.59 4.56
N ARG A 140 -21.75 -0.61 3.90
CA ARG A 140 -22.98 -1.32 4.33
C ARG A 140 -23.63 -0.85 5.63
N MET A 141 -23.09 0.18 6.30
CA MET A 141 -23.74 0.75 7.48
C MET A 141 -24.74 1.81 7.04
N GLN A 142 -26.02 1.42 7.08
CA GLN A 142 -27.15 2.31 6.95
C GLN A 142 -27.81 2.46 8.32
N PHE A 143 -28.23 3.68 8.63
CA PHE A 143 -28.82 4.04 9.91
C PHE A 143 -30.18 4.70 9.70
N ARG A 144 -31.13 4.41 10.58
CA ARG A 144 -32.25 5.30 10.87
C ARG A 144 -31.77 6.43 11.77
N VAL A 145 -32.21 7.65 11.51
CA VAL A 145 -31.79 8.86 12.24
C VAL A 145 -32.94 9.41 13.06
N GLU A 146 -32.69 9.64 14.34
CA GLU A 146 -33.64 10.27 15.26
C GLU A 146 -33.01 11.51 15.91
N LEU A 147 -33.82 12.56 16.06
CA LEU A 147 -33.42 13.81 16.72
C LEU A 147 -34.43 14.17 17.82
N GLN A 148 -33.98 14.08 19.07
CA GLN A 148 -34.75 14.45 20.26
C GLN A 148 -34.02 15.55 21.03
N GLY A 149 -34.56 16.77 20.99
CA GLY A 149 -33.86 17.94 21.53
C GLY A 149 -32.56 18.18 20.78
N ARG A 150 -31.43 18.01 21.47
CA ARG A 150 -30.06 18.08 20.89
C ARG A 150 -29.45 16.69 20.67
N THR A 151 -30.10 15.63 21.12
CA THR A 151 -29.56 14.28 21.03
C THR A 151 -29.85 13.70 19.65
N VAL A 152 -28.80 13.22 18.99
CA VAL A 152 -28.87 12.50 17.71
C VAL A 152 -28.62 11.04 17.96
N ARG A 153 -29.51 10.19 17.44
CA ARG A 153 -29.37 8.75 17.52
C ARG A 153 -29.34 8.16 16.12
N LEU A 154 -28.31 7.39 15.83
CA LEU A 154 -28.15 6.60 14.61
C LEU A 154 -28.31 5.13 14.99
N THR A 155 -29.41 4.52 14.57
CA THR A 155 -29.66 3.09 14.80
C THR A 155 -29.49 2.36 13.48
N SER A 156 -28.56 1.42 13.42
CA SER A 156 -28.34 0.61 12.22
C SER A 156 -29.62 -0.08 11.76
N SER A 157 -29.79 -0.26 10.44
CA SER A 157 -30.96 -0.95 9.88
C SER A 157 -31.09 -2.40 10.38
N GLN A 158 -30.00 -3.01 10.84
CA GLN A 158 -29.98 -4.36 11.44
C GLN A 158 -30.20 -4.35 12.97
N GLY A 159 -30.18 -3.18 13.61
CA GLY A 159 -30.41 -3.00 15.05
C GLY A 159 -29.25 -3.40 15.97
N ASP A 160 -28.11 -3.81 15.41
CA ASP A 160 -26.94 -4.28 16.14
C ASP A 160 -26.02 -3.15 16.62
N THR A 161 -26.00 -2.04 15.89
CA THR A 161 -25.19 -0.86 16.18
C THR A 161 -26.07 0.35 16.47
N GLN A 162 -25.78 1.06 17.57
CA GLN A 162 -26.39 2.35 17.91
C GLN A 162 -25.30 3.37 18.25
N LEU A 163 -25.32 4.52 17.60
CA LEU A 163 -24.46 5.66 17.93
C LEU A 163 -25.34 6.79 18.48
N GLU A 164 -24.95 7.34 19.62
CA GLU A 164 -25.64 8.48 20.22
C GLU A 164 -24.67 9.65 20.35
N GLY A 165 -25.08 10.81 19.84
CA GLY A 165 -24.27 12.02 19.85
C GLY A 165 -25.13 13.27 20.00
N THR A 166 -24.57 14.43 19.65
CA THR A 166 -25.24 15.72 19.86
C THR A 166 -25.21 16.59 18.62
N PHE A 167 -26.29 17.34 18.40
CA PHE A 167 -26.41 18.36 17.38
C PHE A 167 -26.60 19.74 18.02
N ASP A 168 -25.72 20.67 17.67
CA ASP A 168 -25.86 22.07 18.04
C ASP A 168 -26.35 22.90 16.86
N PRO A 169 -27.62 23.34 16.86
CA PRO A 169 -28.17 24.14 15.76
C PRO A 169 -27.54 25.54 15.66
N ARG A 170 -26.92 26.07 16.74
CA ARG A 170 -26.30 27.40 16.71
C ARG A 170 -24.98 27.40 15.97
N SER A 171 -24.13 26.43 16.26
CA SER A 171 -22.82 26.27 15.59
C SER A 171 -22.91 25.43 14.31
N GLY A 172 -24.02 24.73 14.08
CA GLY A 172 -24.16 23.81 12.95
C GLY A 172 -23.20 22.63 13.05
N ARG A 173 -22.93 22.16 14.28
CA ARG A 173 -21.98 21.07 14.58
C ARG A 173 -22.73 19.82 15.02
N LEU A 174 -22.37 18.69 14.42
CA LEU A 174 -22.84 17.37 14.80
C LEU A 174 -21.65 16.60 15.40
N SER A 175 -21.77 16.13 16.63
CA SER A 175 -20.72 15.37 17.30
C SER A 175 -21.20 13.94 17.50
N LEU A 176 -20.47 12.97 16.95
CA LEU A 176 -20.80 11.54 17.07
C LEU A 176 -19.60 10.76 17.61
N PRO A 177 -19.82 9.79 18.52
CA PRO A 177 -18.76 8.90 18.95
C PRO A 177 -18.34 8.00 17.80
N TYR A 178 -17.06 7.67 17.79
CA TYR A 178 -16.44 6.73 16.88
C TYR A 178 -15.74 5.64 17.71
N PRO A 179 -16.48 4.57 18.06
CA PRO A 179 -15.99 3.53 18.96
C PRO A 179 -14.64 2.92 18.58
N PRO A 180 -14.31 2.68 17.29
CA PRO A 180 -13.02 2.07 16.94
C PRO A 180 -11.78 2.87 17.37
N PHE A 181 -11.91 4.18 17.62
CA PHE A 181 -10.81 5.03 18.11
C PHE A 181 -11.09 5.63 19.49
N ASP A 182 -12.14 5.18 20.18
CA ASP A 182 -12.60 5.72 21.47
C ASP A 182 -12.59 7.26 21.50
N THR A 183 -13.09 7.88 20.43
CA THR A 183 -13.04 9.34 20.25
C THR A 183 -14.34 9.88 19.69
N THR A 184 -14.55 11.19 19.82
CA THR A 184 -15.69 11.89 19.22
C THR A 184 -15.24 12.66 17.99
N PHE A 185 -15.95 12.46 16.88
CA PHE A 185 -15.76 13.24 15.66
C PHE A 185 -16.80 14.36 15.59
N ASP A 186 -16.31 15.52 15.20
CA ASP A 186 -17.12 16.70 14.98
C ASP A 186 -17.28 16.94 13.50
N PHE A 187 -18.51 16.91 13.06
CA PHE A 187 -18.91 17.07 11.69
C PHE A 187 -19.44 18.48 11.46
N THR A 188 -19.05 19.04 10.33
CA THR A 188 -19.62 20.27 9.80
C THR A 188 -20.34 19.98 8.48
N ARG A 189 -21.29 20.84 8.12
CA ARG A 189 -21.98 20.71 6.84
C ARG A 189 -21.00 20.85 5.68
N ARG A 190 -21.22 20.02 4.66
CA ARG A 190 -20.51 20.06 3.39
C ARG A 190 -21.51 20.22 2.26
N ASP A 191 -21.17 21.01 1.27
CA ASP A 191 -21.72 20.83 -0.06
C ASP A 191 -20.86 19.82 -0.86
N ARG A 192 -21.28 19.51 -2.10
CA ARG A 192 -20.51 18.62 -2.98
C ARG A 192 -19.08 19.12 -3.22
N SER A 193 -18.91 20.44 -3.39
CA SER A 193 -17.62 21.09 -3.66
C SER A 193 -16.64 21.05 -2.48
N GLN A 194 -17.12 20.72 -1.28
CA GLN A 194 -16.33 20.62 -0.06
C GLN A 194 -16.10 19.16 0.40
N ALA A 195 -16.90 18.21 -0.08
CA ALA A 195 -16.81 16.79 0.31
C ALA A 195 -15.80 16.02 -0.57
N VAL A 196 -14.54 16.43 -0.52
CA VAL A 196 -13.46 15.98 -1.44
C VAL A 196 -13.24 14.46 -1.45
N GLY A 197 -13.36 13.80 -0.29
CA GLY A 197 -13.18 12.35 -0.17
C GLY A 197 -14.45 11.51 -0.32
N LEU A 198 -15.61 12.14 -0.52
CA LEU A 198 -16.90 11.46 -0.68
C LEU A 198 -17.21 11.16 -2.16
N TYR A 199 -16.83 12.10 -3.04
CA TYR A 199 -17.08 12.03 -4.47
C TYR A 199 -15.80 11.69 -5.23
N SER A 200 -15.95 11.09 -6.40
CA SER A 200 -14.80 10.76 -7.26
C SER A 200 -13.96 12.00 -7.61
N ARG A 201 -14.57 13.16 -7.85
CA ARG A 201 -13.85 14.43 -8.04
C ARG A 201 -14.71 15.61 -7.59
N THR A 202 -14.02 16.60 -7.03
CA THR A 202 -14.64 17.77 -6.41
C THR A 202 -13.90 19.04 -6.86
N PRO A 203 -14.59 20.05 -7.42
CA PRO A 203 -16.03 20.07 -7.76
C PRO A 203 -16.40 19.02 -8.82
N ALA A 204 -17.70 18.79 -9.01
CA ALA A 204 -18.19 17.84 -10.00
C ALA A 204 -17.58 18.17 -11.38
N PRO A 205 -16.87 17.23 -12.01
CA PRO A 205 -16.34 17.49 -13.34
C PRO A 205 -17.48 17.45 -14.34
N GLY A 206 -17.35 18.23 -15.42
CA GLY A 206 -18.14 17.99 -16.63
C GLY A 206 -17.68 16.71 -17.33
N ARG A 207 -17.96 16.61 -18.63
CA ARG A 207 -17.47 15.50 -19.45
C ARG A 207 -15.94 15.43 -19.39
N TYR A 208 -15.40 14.26 -19.12
CA TYR A 208 -13.98 13.99 -19.06
C TYR A 208 -13.32 14.22 -20.41
N ALA A 209 -12.32 15.10 -20.41
CA ALA A 209 -11.41 15.31 -21.52
C ALA A 209 -10.04 14.77 -21.12
N TYR A 210 -9.49 13.90 -21.96
CA TYR A 210 -8.17 13.34 -21.76
C TYR A 210 -7.10 14.45 -21.65
N GLN A 211 -6.17 14.28 -20.71
CA GLN A 211 -4.97 15.10 -20.59
C GLN A 211 -3.74 14.22 -20.53
N LYS A 212 -2.69 14.62 -21.25
CA LYS A 212 -1.40 13.94 -21.20
C LYS A 212 -0.77 14.08 -19.81
N PRO A 213 -0.29 12.98 -19.18
CA PRO A 213 0.40 13.05 -17.91
C PRO A 213 1.58 14.03 -17.94
N ILE A 214 1.72 14.81 -16.87
CA ILE A 214 2.76 15.83 -16.76
C ILE A 214 4.09 15.10 -16.47
N PRO A 215 5.16 15.32 -17.27
CA PRO A 215 6.46 14.73 -16.97
C PRO A 215 7.02 15.24 -15.64
N GLU A 216 7.68 14.37 -14.88
CA GLU A 216 8.35 14.69 -13.63
C GLU A 216 9.78 14.13 -13.63
N ASP A 217 10.57 14.54 -12.64
CA ASP A 217 11.88 13.94 -12.34
C ASP A 217 11.74 12.65 -11.53
N ASP A 218 10.96 11.70 -12.07
CA ASP A 218 10.72 10.38 -11.49
C ASP A 218 11.11 9.24 -12.44
N GLY A 219 11.73 9.58 -13.57
CA GLY A 219 12.18 8.66 -14.60
C GLY A 219 11.10 8.21 -15.58
N TRP A 220 9.83 8.56 -15.40
CA TRP A 220 8.81 8.27 -16.42
C TRP A 220 8.92 9.23 -17.60
N THR A 221 8.88 8.67 -18.80
CA THR A 221 8.51 9.46 -19.98
C THR A 221 6.99 9.44 -20.15
N THR A 222 6.40 10.53 -20.64
CA THR A 222 4.94 10.63 -20.83
C THR A 222 4.57 10.75 -22.30
N ALA A 223 3.42 10.19 -22.66
CA ALA A 223 2.89 10.16 -24.03
C ALA A 223 1.36 10.27 -24.05
N SER A 224 0.79 10.59 -25.21
CA SER A 224 -0.65 10.41 -25.45
C SER A 224 -0.96 8.94 -25.79
N PRO A 225 -2.21 8.47 -25.63
CA PRO A 225 -2.64 7.17 -26.15
C PRO A 225 -2.30 6.99 -27.63
N ALA A 226 -2.49 8.02 -28.45
CA ALA A 226 -2.19 7.96 -29.89
C ALA A 226 -0.69 7.73 -30.17
N ASP A 227 0.21 8.37 -29.42
CA ASP A 227 1.67 8.20 -29.55
C ASP A 227 2.15 6.77 -29.28
N VAL A 228 1.32 5.97 -28.59
CA VAL A 228 1.59 4.56 -28.26
C VAL A 228 0.58 3.62 -28.91
N GLY A 229 -0.16 4.08 -29.93
CA GLY A 229 -1.10 3.25 -30.69
C GLY A 229 -2.31 2.73 -29.90
N MET A 230 -2.83 3.53 -28.97
CA MET A 230 -4.07 3.25 -28.23
C MET A 230 -5.19 4.22 -28.60
N ASP A 231 -6.41 3.71 -28.71
CA ASP A 231 -7.61 4.54 -28.83
C ASP A 231 -7.95 5.20 -27.47
N VAL A 232 -8.07 6.52 -27.47
CA VAL A 232 -8.39 7.29 -26.26
C VAL A 232 -9.86 7.15 -25.85
N GLN A 233 -10.78 6.80 -26.75
CA GLN A 233 -12.22 6.80 -26.47
C GLN A 233 -12.64 5.82 -25.38
N PRO A 234 -12.24 4.53 -25.38
CA PRO A 234 -12.57 3.62 -24.29
C PRO A 234 -11.97 4.06 -22.94
N LEU A 235 -10.77 4.67 -22.96
CA LEU A 235 -10.13 5.21 -21.76
C LEU A 235 -10.94 6.38 -21.19
N GLN A 236 -11.41 7.30 -22.04
CA GLN A 236 -12.28 8.40 -21.61
C GLN A 236 -13.60 7.88 -21.03
N GLN A 237 -14.20 6.84 -21.63
CA GLN A 237 -15.42 6.22 -21.12
C GLN A 237 -15.22 5.60 -19.74
N LEU A 238 -14.09 4.91 -19.53
CA LEU A 238 -13.74 4.36 -18.22
C LEU A 238 -13.62 5.46 -17.16
N VAL A 239 -12.85 6.51 -17.44
CA VAL A 239 -12.67 7.61 -16.49
C VAL A 239 -14.00 8.32 -16.24
N GLN A 240 -14.80 8.59 -17.27
CA GLN A 240 -16.14 9.16 -17.10
C GLN A 240 -17.02 8.29 -16.19
N ARG A 241 -17.04 6.97 -16.39
CA ARG A 241 -17.79 6.03 -15.54
C ARG A 241 -17.37 6.11 -14.07
N ILE A 242 -16.08 6.32 -13.79
CA ILE A 242 -15.58 6.52 -12.42
C ILE A 242 -16.06 7.88 -11.87
N LEU A 243 -16.03 8.93 -12.69
CA LEU A 243 -16.45 10.28 -12.30
C LEU A 243 -17.96 10.41 -12.04
N ASP A 244 -18.77 9.66 -12.79
CA ASP A 244 -20.24 9.65 -12.68
C ASP A 244 -20.74 8.87 -11.45
N GLN A 245 -19.83 8.22 -10.70
CA GLN A 245 -20.21 7.46 -9.53
C GLN A 245 -20.65 8.37 -8.38
N GLU A 246 -21.92 8.26 -8.02
CA GLU A 246 -22.49 8.94 -6.86
C GLU A 246 -22.31 8.12 -5.56
N PRO A 247 -22.14 8.79 -4.41
CA PRO A 247 -22.12 8.13 -3.11
C PRO A 247 -23.45 7.45 -2.84
N SER A 248 -23.39 6.18 -2.47
CA SER A 248 -24.56 5.34 -2.17
C SER A 248 -24.29 4.51 -0.92
N PRO A 249 -25.32 4.11 -0.14
CA PRO A 249 -25.18 3.12 0.92
C PRO A 249 -24.74 1.73 0.41
N GLU A 250 -24.96 1.43 -0.86
CA GLU A 250 -24.51 0.17 -1.48
C GLU A 250 -22.99 0.15 -1.72
N PRO A 251 -22.35 -1.02 -1.61
CA PRO A 251 -20.93 -1.16 -1.94
C PRO A 251 -20.67 -0.94 -3.43
N THR A 252 -19.94 0.13 -3.77
CA THR A 252 -19.50 0.44 -5.14
C THR A 252 -17.97 0.47 -5.23
N PRO A 253 -17.38 0.24 -6.42
CA PRO A 253 -15.96 0.48 -6.67
C PRO A 253 -15.49 1.84 -6.15
N ALA A 254 -14.49 1.87 -5.28
CA ALA A 254 -13.94 3.10 -4.73
C ALA A 254 -12.52 3.26 -5.27
N ILE A 255 -12.41 3.38 -6.60
CA ILE A 255 -11.12 3.62 -7.27
C ILE A 255 -10.61 4.98 -6.83
N GLN A 256 -9.34 5.03 -6.44
CA GLN A 256 -8.64 6.22 -5.95
C GLN A 256 -7.53 6.66 -6.89
N GLY A 257 -6.97 5.72 -7.65
CA GLY A 257 -5.97 6.00 -8.68
C GLY A 257 -6.09 5.03 -9.85
N LEU A 258 -5.92 5.55 -11.06
CA LEU A 258 -5.80 4.79 -12.30
C LEU A 258 -4.59 5.32 -13.08
N LEU A 259 -3.56 4.49 -13.22
CA LEU A 259 -2.40 4.80 -14.07
C LEU A 259 -2.23 3.72 -15.13
N ILE A 260 -1.88 4.14 -16.34
CA ILE A 260 -1.63 3.24 -17.47
C ILE A 260 -0.34 3.66 -18.14
N ALA A 261 0.59 2.71 -18.30
CA ALA A 261 1.79 2.87 -19.08
C ALA A 261 1.81 1.85 -20.23
N ARG A 262 2.24 2.29 -21.41
CA ARG A 262 2.46 1.43 -22.57
C ARG A 262 3.75 1.81 -23.28
N HIS A 263 4.51 0.82 -23.75
CA HIS A 263 5.80 1.05 -24.42
C HIS A 263 6.78 1.86 -23.56
N GLY A 264 6.77 1.61 -22.24
CA GLY A 264 7.60 2.33 -21.27
C GLY A 264 7.21 3.79 -21.02
N LYS A 265 6.04 4.24 -21.51
CA LYS A 265 5.56 5.62 -21.36
C LYS A 265 4.28 5.68 -20.56
N LEU A 266 4.18 6.59 -19.59
CA LEU A 266 2.97 6.87 -18.84
C LEU A 266 1.98 7.66 -19.73
N ILE A 267 0.76 7.14 -19.88
CA ILE A 267 -0.25 7.71 -20.79
C ILE A 267 -1.55 8.13 -20.13
N VAL A 268 -1.91 7.53 -18.99
CA VAL A 268 -3.06 7.93 -18.16
C VAL A 268 -2.59 8.04 -16.72
N GLU A 269 -3.03 9.08 -16.05
CA GLU A 269 -2.75 9.35 -14.65
C GLU A 269 -3.94 10.12 -14.05
N GLU A 270 -4.83 9.39 -13.38
CA GLU A 270 -6.05 9.97 -12.82
C GLU A 270 -6.20 9.57 -11.35
N TYR A 271 -6.64 10.54 -10.54
CA TYR A 271 -6.87 10.38 -9.12
C TYR A 271 -8.29 10.79 -8.73
N PHE A 272 -8.80 10.14 -7.69
CA PHE A 272 -10.19 10.25 -7.25
C PHE A 272 -10.32 10.18 -5.73
N GLN A 273 -11.51 10.50 -5.20
CA GLN A 273 -11.86 10.34 -3.78
C GLN A 273 -10.90 11.09 -2.82
N GLY A 274 -10.42 12.26 -3.25
CA GLY A 274 -9.47 13.07 -2.48
C GLY A 274 -8.05 12.51 -2.38
N PHE A 275 -7.71 11.55 -3.23
CA PHE A 275 -6.32 11.16 -3.49
C PHE A 275 -5.73 11.99 -4.62
N ASP A 276 -4.40 12.07 -4.62
CA ASP A 276 -3.60 12.79 -5.59
C ASP A 276 -2.29 12.02 -5.84
N LYS A 277 -1.45 12.55 -6.75
CA LYS A 277 -0.20 11.91 -7.15
C LYS A 277 0.85 11.77 -6.05
N GLU A 278 0.83 12.64 -5.04
CA GLU A 278 1.80 12.67 -3.95
C GLU A 278 1.31 11.87 -2.74
N ARG A 279 0.00 11.63 -2.63
CA ARG A 279 -0.59 10.85 -1.54
C ARG A 279 -0.22 9.37 -1.66
N PRO A 280 0.50 8.79 -0.68
CA PRO A 280 0.82 7.36 -0.69
C PRO A 280 -0.41 6.49 -0.48
N HIS A 281 -0.46 5.35 -1.16
CA HIS A 281 -1.45 4.29 -0.97
C HIS A 281 -0.85 3.11 -0.23
N ASP A 282 -1.61 2.55 0.71
CA ASP A 282 -1.35 1.23 1.29
C ASP A 282 -1.46 0.18 0.19
N LEU A 283 -0.34 -0.38 -0.28
CA LEU A 283 -0.34 -1.38 -1.34
C LEU A 283 -0.79 -2.77 -0.85
N ARG A 284 -0.96 -2.96 0.47
CA ARG A 284 -1.29 -4.26 1.08
C ARG A 284 -0.41 -5.37 0.51
N SER A 285 -0.99 -6.54 0.22
CA SER A 285 -0.31 -7.72 -0.31
C SER A 285 0.37 -7.54 -1.67
N SER A 286 0.08 -6.48 -2.45
CA SER A 286 0.85 -6.19 -3.68
C SER A 286 2.32 -5.93 -3.37
N SER A 287 2.62 -5.51 -2.14
CA SER A 287 3.98 -5.29 -1.69
C SER A 287 4.83 -6.56 -1.62
N LYS A 288 4.21 -7.76 -1.52
CA LYS A 288 4.92 -9.05 -1.48
C LYS A 288 5.82 -9.25 -2.70
N SER A 289 5.42 -8.71 -3.85
CA SER A 289 6.20 -8.73 -5.10
C SER A 289 7.53 -7.97 -5.00
N TYR A 290 7.65 -6.99 -4.09
CA TYR A 290 8.94 -6.38 -3.77
C TYR A 290 9.86 -7.29 -2.95
N ALA A 291 9.31 -8.20 -2.13
CA ALA A 291 10.13 -9.18 -1.42
C ALA A 291 10.81 -10.14 -2.41
N SER A 292 10.07 -10.64 -3.40
CA SER A 292 10.63 -11.43 -4.51
C SER A 292 11.67 -10.65 -5.31
N LEU A 293 11.42 -9.37 -5.61
CA LEU A 293 12.42 -8.51 -6.25
C LEU A 293 13.71 -8.40 -5.41
N MET A 294 13.62 -8.13 -4.10
CA MET A 294 14.79 -7.98 -3.24
C MET A 294 15.60 -9.27 -3.11
N ILE A 295 14.95 -10.43 -3.08
CA ILE A 295 15.64 -11.74 -3.10
C ILE A 295 16.39 -11.95 -4.41
N GLY A 296 15.78 -11.61 -5.54
CA GLY A 296 16.45 -11.66 -6.84
C GLY A 296 17.69 -10.77 -6.90
N ILE A 297 17.56 -9.54 -6.42
CA ILE A 297 18.69 -8.60 -6.36
C ILE A 297 19.79 -9.14 -5.43
N ALA A 298 19.44 -9.69 -4.28
CA ALA A 298 20.42 -10.27 -3.36
C ALA A 298 21.18 -11.44 -3.99
N LEU A 299 20.48 -12.33 -4.72
CA LEU A 299 21.11 -13.42 -5.47
C LEU A 299 22.03 -12.92 -6.59
N ASP A 300 21.58 -11.93 -7.37
CA ASP A 300 22.40 -11.31 -8.42
C ASP A 300 23.65 -10.62 -7.84
N GLN A 301 23.57 -10.12 -6.60
CA GLN A 301 24.69 -9.53 -5.85
C GLN A 301 25.56 -10.59 -5.13
N GLY A 302 25.27 -11.89 -5.30
CA GLY A 302 26.07 -12.98 -4.74
C GLY A 302 25.80 -13.30 -3.27
N ALA A 303 24.60 -12.98 -2.74
CA ALA A 303 24.21 -13.39 -1.40
C ALA A 303 24.34 -14.93 -1.24
N PRO A 304 24.83 -15.43 -0.10
CA PRO A 304 25.27 -16.82 0.06
C PRO A 304 24.11 -17.80 0.32
N PHE A 305 23.15 -17.88 -0.61
CA PHE A 305 22.08 -18.86 -0.61
C PHE A 305 21.62 -19.16 -2.04
N THR A 306 20.80 -20.18 -2.19
CA THR A 306 20.10 -20.53 -3.42
C THR A 306 18.62 -20.72 -3.14
N MET A 307 17.82 -20.85 -4.19
CA MET A 307 16.39 -21.15 -4.07
C MET A 307 16.09 -22.48 -3.35
N ASP A 308 17.04 -23.43 -3.42
CA ASP A 308 16.95 -24.73 -2.77
C ASP A 308 17.56 -24.75 -1.36
N SER A 309 18.12 -23.63 -0.90
CA SER A 309 18.70 -23.56 0.44
C SER A 309 17.66 -23.85 1.51
N PRO A 310 17.94 -24.76 2.46
CA PRO A 310 17.04 -25.02 3.58
C PRO A 310 16.86 -23.77 4.44
N VAL A 311 15.62 -23.29 4.58
CA VAL A 311 15.33 -22.01 5.28
C VAL A 311 15.89 -22.02 6.70
N VAL A 312 15.71 -23.12 7.44
CA VAL A 312 16.22 -23.27 8.82
C VAL A 312 17.73 -23.05 8.93
N SER A 313 18.50 -23.39 7.89
CA SER A 313 19.96 -23.22 7.91
C SER A 313 20.41 -21.75 7.85
N LEU A 314 19.53 -20.86 7.38
CA LEU A 314 19.78 -19.43 7.22
C LEU A 314 19.48 -18.62 8.50
N PHE A 315 19.07 -19.29 9.58
CA PHE A 315 18.79 -18.69 10.89
C PHE A 315 19.65 -19.35 12.00
N PRO A 316 20.98 -19.18 11.96
CA PRO A 316 21.88 -19.78 12.94
C PRO A 316 21.57 -19.40 14.40
N GLU A 317 21.01 -18.22 14.63
CA GLU A 317 20.60 -17.69 15.95
C GLU A 317 19.51 -18.54 16.64
N TYR A 318 18.69 -19.25 15.85
CA TYR A 318 17.62 -20.13 16.32
C TYR A 318 18.03 -21.61 16.37
N LYS A 319 19.28 -21.93 16.02
CA LYS A 319 19.79 -23.31 16.08
C LYS A 319 19.57 -23.90 17.47
N ARG A 320 18.90 -25.07 17.53
CA ARG A 320 18.50 -25.78 18.76
C ARG A 320 17.45 -25.06 19.64
N LYS A 321 16.85 -23.96 19.17
CA LYS A 321 15.81 -23.20 19.87
C LYS A 321 14.44 -23.26 19.19
N LEU A 322 14.35 -24.01 18.09
CA LEU A 322 13.11 -24.15 17.30
C LEU A 322 12.20 -25.23 17.89
N SER A 323 10.94 -24.88 18.04
CA SER A 323 9.84 -25.82 18.29
C SER A 323 9.42 -26.50 16.99
N ASN A 324 8.80 -27.68 17.10
CA ASN A 324 8.22 -28.40 15.95
C ASN A 324 9.20 -28.64 14.78
N LEU A 325 10.49 -28.87 15.08
CA LEU A 325 11.51 -29.13 14.05
C LEU A 325 11.51 -30.60 13.62
N ASP A 326 10.58 -30.96 12.73
CA ASP A 326 10.49 -32.29 12.13
C ASP A 326 11.30 -32.43 10.82
N ALA A 327 11.28 -33.63 10.23
CA ALA A 327 11.98 -33.92 8.97
C ALA A 327 11.46 -33.13 7.76
N ARG A 328 10.19 -32.70 7.78
CA ARG A 328 9.55 -31.91 6.71
C ARG A 328 10.05 -30.47 6.78
N LYS A 329 10.06 -29.87 7.97
CA LYS A 329 10.57 -28.50 8.19
C LYS A 329 12.04 -28.35 7.81
N ARG A 330 12.86 -29.38 8.01
CA ARG A 330 14.27 -29.39 7.57
C ARG A 330 14.44 -29.36 6.04
N LYS A 331 13.41 -29.72 5.28
CA LYS A 331 13.39 -29.69 3.80
C LYS A 331 12.70 -28.44 3.25
N LEU A 332 12.20 -27.55 4.09
CA LEU A 332 11.60 -26.28 3.65
C LEU A 332 12.67 -25.42 2.98
N THR A 333 12.46 -25.02 1.72
CA THR A 333 13.41 -24.21 0.95
C THR A 333 12.93 -22.77 0.77
N VAL A 334 13.85 -21.87 0.41
CA VAL A 334 13.54 -20.45 0.12
C VAL A 334 12.49 -20.33 -1.00
N GLU A 335 12.56 -21.18 -2.03
CA GLU A 335 11.56 -21.23 -3.10
C GLU A 335 10.14 -21.44 -2.56
N ARG A 336 9.97 -22.37 -1.62
CA ARG A 336 8.64 -22.73 -1.09
C ARG A 336 7.99 -21.58 -0.32
N LEU A 337 8.78 -20.68 0.27
CA LEU A 337 8.25 -19.46 0.89
C LEU A 337 7.54 -18.58 -0.16
N MET A 338 8.16 -18.39 -1.33
CA MET A 338 7.62 -17.50 -2.38
C MET A 338 6.51 -18.13 -3.22
N THR A 339 6.48 -19.46 -3.34
CA THR A 339 5.44 -20.19 -4.09
C THR A 339 4.24 -20.57 -3.22
N MET A 340 4.18 -20.07 -1.97
CA MET A 340 3.13 -20.36 -1.00
C MET A 340 2.95 -21.85 -0.69
N ALA A 341 3.99 -22.67 -0.86
CA ALA A 341 3.91 -24.13 -0.79
C ALA A 341 4.76 -24.68 0.36
N THR A 342 4.73 -24.02 1.52
CA THR A 342 5.59 -24.36 2.67
C THR A 342 5.08 -25.54 3.47
N GLY A 343 3.76 -25.72 3.55
CA GLY A 343 3.12 -26.72 4.41
C GLY A 343 3.10 -26.35 5.90
N LEU A 344 3.47 -25.11 6.24
CA LEU A 344 3.32 -24.56 7.59
C LEU A 344 1.83 -24.34 7.93
N ALA A 345 1.48 -24.43 9.21
CA ALA A 345 0.15 -24.08 9.73
C ALA A 345 -0.04 -22.54 9.75
N CYS A 346 -0.17 -21.93 8.57
CA CYS A 346 -0.24 -20.47 8.41
C CYS A 346 -1.23 -20.01 7.33
N ASP A 347 -2.31 -20.77 7.15
CA ASP A 347 -3.38 -20.39 6.21
C ASP A 347 -4.04 -19.06 6.63
N ASP A 348 -3.93 -18.03 5.78
CA ASP A 348 -4.52 -16.71 6.04
C ASP A 348 -6.05 -16.73 5.86
N ASP A 349 -6.60 -17.71 5.13
CA ASP A 349 -8.05 -17.87 4.96
C ASP A 349 -8.70 -18.64 6.13
N ASP A 350 -7.89 -19.19 7.05
CA ASP A 350 -8.35 -19.87 8.27
C ASP A 350 -7.96 -19.09 9.54
N PRO A 351 -8.92 -18.37 10.18
CA PRO A 351 -8.66 -17.65 11.43
C PRO A 351 -8.20 -18.52 12.60
N ALA A 352 -8.43 -19.84 12.54
CA ALA A 352 -7.97 -20.78 13.56
C ALA A 352 -6.48 -21.15 13.40
N SER A 353 -5.93 -20.95 12.20
CA SER A 353 -4.54 -21.27 11.85
C SER A 353 -3.56 -20.52 12.76
N PRO A 354 -2.61 -21.22 13.43
CA PRO A 354 -1.62 -20.61 14.30
C PRO A 354 -0.80 -19.50 13.66
N GLY A 355 -0.44 -19.63 12.38
CA GLY A 355 0.33 -18.64 11.64
C GLY A 355 -0.50 -17.71 10.77
N ASN A 356 -1.82 -17.62 10.98
CA ASN A 356 -2.68 -16.64 10.31
C ASN A 356 -2.12 -15.22 10.51
N GLU A 357 -2.20 -14.38 9.48
CA GLU A 357 -1.63 -13.03 9.51
C GLU A 357 -2.12 -12.15 10.68
N ASP A 358 -3.38 -12.27 11.08
CA ASP A 358 -3.95 -11.47 12.18
C ASP A 358 -3.41 -11.86 13.57
N ARG A 359 -2.66 -12.97 13.67
CA ARG A 359 -1.97 -13.39 14.92
C ARG A 359 -0.54 -12.88 15.02
N LEU A 360 0.00 -12.33 13.95
CA LEU A 360 1.29 -11.66 13.93
C LEU A 360 1.06 -10.18 14.22
N ASP A 361 1.03 -9.83 15.49
CA ASP A 361 0.88 -8.47 15.99
C ASP A 361 2.03 -8.09 16.94
N ASP A 362 1.92 -6.94 17.60
CA ASP A 362 2.91 -6.44 18.55
C ASP A 362 3.10 -7.31 19.80
N SER A 363 2.20 -8.26 20.10
CA SER A 363 2.40 -9.24 21.18
C SER A 363 3.47 -10.28 20.83
N VAL A 364 3.72 -10.49 19.53
CA VAL A 364 4.77 -11.39 19.03
C VAL A 364 6.01 -10.57 18.69
N GLN A 365 7.06 -10.66 19.51
CA GLN A 365 8.26 -9.83 19.34
C GLN A 365 9.19 -10.30 18.21
N ASP A 366 9.23 -11.62 17.95
CA ASP A 366 10.11 -12.23 16.94
C ASP A 366 9.26 -13.05 15.96
N TRP A 367 8.82 -12.40 14.88
CA TRP A 367 7.96 -13.00 13.87
C TRP A 367 8.67 -14.09 13.07
N TYR A 368 9.99 -14.00 12.90
CA TYR A 368 10.77 -15.02 12.19
C TYR A 368 10.82 -16.31 12.99
N LYS A 369 11.17 -16.22 14.28
CA LYS A 369 11.18 -17.38 15.17
C LYS A 369 9.78 -17.96 15.31
N TYR A 370 8.77 -17.12 15.51
CA TYR A 370 7.37 -17.55 15.61
C TYR A 370 6.97 -18.39 14.39
N THR A 371 7.23 -17.88 13.18
CA THR A 371 6.94 -18.59 11.93
C THR A 371 7.70 -19.91 11.84
N LEU A 372 8.98 -19.92 12.22
CA LEU A 372 9.79 -21.14 12.24
C LEU A 372 9.38 -22.14 13.32
N ASP A 373 8.66 -21.72 14.37
CA ASP A 373 8.13 -22.59 15.42
C ASP A 373 6.76 -23.21 15.04
N LEU A 374 6.05 -22.68 14.04
CA LEU A 374 4.76 -23.22 13.59
C LEU A 374 4.83 -24.71 13.21
N PRO A 375 3.83 -25.53 13.53
CA PRO A 375 3.81 -26.92 13.12
C PRO A 375 3.69 -27.07 11.59
N MET A 376 4.24 -28.17 11.06
CA MET A 376 4.02 -28.56 9.66
C MET A 376 2.71 -29.35 9.56
N VAL A 377 1.74 -28.85 8.80
CA VAL A 377 0.50 -29.57 8.49
C VAL A 377 0.67 -30.50 7.30
N ARG A 378 1.63 -30.21 6.40
CA ARG A 378 1.89 -30.97 5.17
C ARG A 378 3.39 -30.95 4.83
N PRO A 379 3.89 -31.91 4.02
CA PRO A 379 5.16 -31.80 3.31
C PRO A 379 5.26 -30.50 2.47
N PRO A 380 6.43 -29.83 2.44
CA PRO A 380 6.68 -28.72 1.52
C PRO A 380 6.47 -29.14 0.06
N GLY A 381 5.82 -28.28 -0.72
CA GLY A 381 5.52 -28.50 -2.13
C GLY A 381 4.25 -29.31 -2.42
N GLU A 382 3.62 -29.93 -1.42
CA GLU A 382 2.40 -30.74 -1.62
C GLU A 382 1.20 -29.88 -2.06
N LYS A 383 0.98 -28.75 -1.38
CA LYS A 383 -0.15 -27.86 -1.64
C LYS A 383 0.26 -26.41 -1.42
N ALA A 384 -0.22 -25.51 -2.29
CA ALA A 384 -0.11 -24.08 -2.06
C ALA A 384 -1.28 -23.56 -1.20
N VAL A 385 -0.92 -22.77 -0.19
CA VAL A 385 -1.83 -22.12 0.76
C VAL A 385 -1.29 -20.71 1.00
N TYR A 386 -2.14 -19.71 0.83
CA TYR A 386 -1.74 -18.32 1.00
C TYR A 386 -1.39 -18.04 2.47
N CYS A 387 -0.20 -17.47 2.68
CA CYS A 387 0.38 -17.32 4.01
C CYS A 387 1.38 -16.16 4.04
N SER A 388 0.99 -15.05 4.65
CA SER A 388 1.81 -13.83 4.83
C SER A 388 3.07 -14.11 5.66
N ALA A 389 2.99 -15.02 6.64
CA ALA A 389 4.13 -15.42 7.47
C ALA A 389 5.31 -15.96 6.64
N ASN A 390 5.04 -16.63 5.52
CA ASN A 390 6.10 -17.11 4.61
C ASN A 390 6.95 -15.96 4.06
N ILE A 391 6.30 -14.85 3.71
CA ILE A 391 6.97 -13.69 3.09
C ILE A 391 7.70 -12.86 4.14
N ASN A 392 7.19 -12.78 5.37
CA ASN A 392 7.95 -12.23 6.49
C ASN A 392 9.23 -13.04 6.73
N LEU A 393 9.13 -14.37 6.79
CA LEU A 393 10.29 -15.24 6.96
C LEU A 393 11.33 -15.08 5.84
N LEU A 394 10.90 -14.74 4.63
CA LEU A 394 11.78 -14.37 3.51
C LEU A 394 12.59 -13.09 3.80
N GLY A 395 12.04 -12.15 4.56
CA GLY A 395 12.76 -10.98 5.07
C GLY A 395 13.90 -11.37 6.00
N GLY A 396 13.68 -12.34 6.88
CA GLY A 396 14.73 -12.91 7.71
C GLY A 396 15.86 -13.56 6.89
N VAL A 397 15.52 -14.25 5.79
CA VAL A 397 16.51 -14.77 4.83
C VAL A 397 17.34 -13.63 4.23
N LEU A 398 16.69 -12.58 3.73
CA LEU A 398 17.36 -11.40 3.15
C LEU A 398 18.30 -10.74 4.17
N ARG A 399 17.81 -10.45 5.38
CA ARG A 399 18.58 -9.85 6.47
C ARG A 399 19.80 -10.69 6.83
N ASN A 400 19.63 -11.99 7.03
CA ASN A 400 20.71 -12.85 7.52
C ASN A 400 21.78 -13.13 6.47
N THR A 401 21.41 -13.14 5.19
CA THR A 401 22.34 -13.41 4.08
C THR A 401 23.05 -12.15 3.59
N THR A 402 22.40 -10.99 3.66
CA THR A 402 22.98 -9.69 3.23
C THR A 402 23.59 -8.88 4.36
N ARG A 403 23.28 -9.21 5.62
CA ARG A 403 23.66 -8.46 6.83
C ARG A 403 23.30 -6.98 6.77
N THR A 404 22.28 -6.63 5.99
CA THR A 404 21.78 -5.27 5.81
C THR A 404 20.39 -5.17 6.41
N TRP A 405 20.07 -4.04 7.04
CA TRP A 405 18.71 -3.74 7.50
C TRP A 405 17.78 -3.62 6.29
N ILE A 406 16.62 -4.28 6.30
CA ILE A 406 15.81 -4.44 5.08
C ILE A 406 15.38 -3.08 4.48
N PRO A 407 14.94 -2.07 5.26
CA PRO A 407 14.68 -0.72 4.73
C PRO A 407 15.86 -0.06 4.02
N GLU A 408 17.09 -0.29 4.49
CA GLU A 408 18.30 0.20 3.82
C GLU A 408 18.54 -0.55 2.51
N PHE A 409 18.37 -1.87 2.50
CA PHE A 409 18.47 -2.68 1.30
C PHE A 409 17.44 -2.24 0.25
N PHE A 410 16.19 -2.03 0.66
CA PHE A 410 15.11 -1.54 -0.19
C PHE A 410 15.47 -0.18 -0.81
N THR A 411 15.88 0.79 0.01
CA THR A 411 16.26 2.13 -0.48
C THR A 411 17.38 2.03 -1.52
N ARG A 412 18.49 1.37 -1.17
CA ARG A 412 19.69 1.31 -2.01
C ARG A 412 19.48 0.57 -3.33
N ASN A 413 18.75 -0.54 -3.28
CA ASN A 413 18.70 -1.49 -4.39
C ASN A 413 17.39 -1.43 -5.19
N VAL A 414 16.32 -0.87 -4.63
CA VAL A 414 15.01 -0.76 -5.30
C VAL A 414 14.63 0.70 -5.50
N ALA A 415 14.48 1.46 -4.41
CA ALA A 415 13.93 2.80 -4.47
C ALA A 415 14.83 3.77 -5.26
N THR A 416 16.13 3.83 -4.93
CA THR A 416 17.07 4.72 -5.62
C THR A 416 17.23 4.37 -7.10
N PRO A 417 17.45 3.10 -7.51
CA PRO A 417 17.53 2.76 -8.93
C PRO A 417 16.26 3.05 -9.71
N LEU A 418 15.08 2.94 -9.07
CA LEU A 418 13.79 3.24 -9.67
C LEU A 418 13.35 4.70 -9.48
N GLN A 419 14.19 5.55 -8.88
CA GLN A 419 13.88 6.96 -8.61
C GLN A 419 12.56 7.14 -7.86
N MET A 420 12.29 6.26 -6.89
CA MET A 420 11.09 6.33 -6.06
C MET A 420 11.25 7.42 -5.00
N ARG A 421 10.17 8.16 -4.74
CA ARG A 421 10.12 9.17 -3.65
C ARG A 421 8.85 9.00 -2.83
N GLY A 422 8.87 9.37 -1.55
CA GLY A 422 7.68 9.35 -0.70
C GLY A 422 7.08 7.95 -0.46
N TYR A 423 7.92 6.97 -0.13
CA TYR A 423 7.48 5.64 0.31
C TYR A 423 7.62 5.49 1.82
N HIS A 424 6.80 4.62 2.42
CA HIS A 424 6.84 4.33 3.85
C HIS A 424 6.79 2.82 4.06
N LEU A 425 7.78 2.30 4.77
CA LEU A 425 7.99 0.87 4.96
C LEU A 425 7.49 0.49 6.35
N ASP A 426 6.44 -0.30 6.41
CA ASP A 426 5.91 -0.87 7.66
C ASP A 426 6.97 -1.72 8.36
N LEU A 427 7.09 -1.57 9.67
CA LEU A 427 8.09 -2.23 10.50
C LEU A 427 7.44 -3.21 11.47
N MET A 428 8.00 -4.42 11.52
CA MET A 428 7.70 -5.42 12.53
C MET A 428 8.23 -4.99 13.91
N PRO A 429 7.82 -5.66 15.00
CA PRO A 429 8.26 -5.32 16.36
C PRO A 429 9.79 -5.30 16.56
N ASP A 430 10.54 -6.12 15.82
CA ASP A 430 12.00 -6.17 15.86
C ASP A 430 12.68 -5.01 15.08
N GLY A 431 11.89 -4.16 14.41
CA GLY A 431 12.34 -3.02 13.62
C GLY A 431 12.75 -3.35 12.19
N GLU A 432 12.66 -4.61 11.74
CA GLU A 432 12.81 -4.97 10.33
C GLU A 432 11.53 -4.68 9.54
N GLN A 433 11.65 -4.60 8.21
CA GLN A 433 10.50 -4.34 7.35
C GLN A 433 9.53 -5.54 7.33
N TYR A 434 8.23 -5.27 7.51
CA TYR A 434 7.16 -6.22 7.23
C TYR A 434 7.08 -6.48 5.71
N LEU A 435 7.30 -7.72 5.27
CA LEU A 435 7.31 -8.08 3.83
C LEU A 435 6.02 -8.74 3.36
N GLY A 436 5.15 -9.18 4.27
CA GLY A 436 3.80 -9.66 3.95
C GLY A 436 2.90 -8.58 3.34
N GLY A 437 3.27 -7.30 3.42
CA GLY A 437 2.46 -6.20 2.89
C GLY A 437 3.04 -4.85 3.29
N GLY A 438 2.15 -3.89 3.56
CA GLY A 438 2.46 -2.73 4.40
C GLY A 438 3.33 -1.63 3.77
N ILE A 439 3.73 -1.74 2.51
CA ILE A 439 4.41 -0.61 1.85
C ILE A 439 3.37 0.42 1.42
N TYR A 440 3.57 1.67 1.85
CA TYR A 440 2.83 2.82 1.32
C TYR A 440 3.66 3.50 0.25
N MET A 441 3.09 3.74 -0.93
CA MET A 441 3.80 4.35 -2.07
C MET A 441 2.90 5.29 -2.86
N ARG A 442 3.53 6.29 -3.47
CA ARG A 442 2.89 7.07 -4.53
C ARG A 442 2.51 6.17 -5.70
N PRO A 443 1.36 6.39 -6.37
CA PRO A 443 0.92 5.53 -7.47
C PRO A 443 1.93 5.40 -8.61
N ARG A 444 2.62 6.48 -9.01
CA ARG A 444 3.66 6.41 -10.04
C ARG A 444 4.81 5.47 -9.70
N ASP A 445 5.19 5.41 -8.42
CA ASP A 445 6.27 4.55 -7.95
C ASP A 445 5.81 3.10 -7.85
N ALA A 446 4.59 2.85 -7.38
CA ALA A 446 4.01 1.50 -7.38
C ALA A 446 3.94 0.90 -8.80
N LEU A 447 3.60 1.70 -9.82
CA LEU A 447 3.53 1.26 -11.22
C LEU A 447 4.90 0.81 -11.77
N LYS A 448 6.01 1.39 -11.28
CA LYS A 448 7.38 1.07 -11.74
C LYS A 448 7.75 -0.39 -11.51
N LEU A 449 7.18 -1.06 -10.51
CA LEU A 449 7.40 -2.49 -10.32
C LEU A 449 6.94 -3.30 -11.53
N GLY A 450 5.73 -3.02 -12.03
CA GLY A 450 5.18 -3.70 -13.20
C GLY A 450 6.02 -3.42 -14.45
N GLN A 451 6.43 -2.15 -14.64
CA GLN A 451 7.26 -1.77 -15.78
C GLN A 451 8.67 -2.35 -15.71
N LEU A 452 9.27 -2.44 -14.52
CA LEU A 452 10.58 -3.07 -14.33
C LEU A 452 10.54 -4.53 -14.78
N TYR A 453 9.51 -5.27 -14.38
CA TYR A 453 9.32 -6.67 -14.79
C TYR A 453 9.02 -6.79 -16.28
N LEU A 454 8.15 -5.94 -16.81
CA LEU A 454 7.85 -5.90 -18.25
C LEU A 454 9.12 -5.65 -19.09
N SER A 455 10.01 -4.79 -18.61
CA SER A 455 11.30 -4.45 -19.23
C SER A 455 12.44 -5.43 -18.89
N GLY A 456 12.15 -6.64 -18.40
CA GLY A 456 13.17 -7.66 -18.14
C GLY A 456 14.19 -7.27 -17.05
N GLY A 457 13.77 -6.47 -16.07
CA GLY A 457 14.59 -6.05 -14.94
C GLY A 457 15.43 -4.80 -15.20
N VAL A 458 15.13 -4.06 -16.28
CA VAL A 458 15.81 -2.81 -16.64
C VAL A 458 14.88 -1.61 -16.44
N TRP A 459 15.40 -0.57 -15.79
CA TRP A 459 14.74 0.73 -15.65
C TRP A 459 15.66 1.82 -16.19
N ASN A 460 15.20 2.61 -17.16
CA ASN A 460 15.96 3.70 -17.79
C ASN A 460 17.41 3.33 -18.15
N GLY A 461 17.59 2.18 -18.80
CA GLY A 461 18.90 1.67 -19.23
C GLY A 461 19.75 1.04 -18.13
N LYS A 462 19.34 1.13 -16.85
CA LYS A 462 20.03 0.50 -15.72
C LYS A 462 19.35 -0.81 -15.35
N ARG A 463 20.14 -1.90 -15.30
CA ARG A 463 19.68 -3.18 -14.77
C ARG A 463 19.54 -3.08 -13.25
N VAL A 464 18.33 -3.33 -12.74
CA VAL A 464 18.04 -3.43 -11.31
C VAL A 464 18.11 -4.88 -10.86
N VAL A 465 17.55 -5.78 -11.67
CA VAL A 465 17.57 -7.23 -11.43
C VAL A 465 17.77 -7.97 -12.77
N SER A 466 18.27 -9.20 -12.72
CA SER A 466 18.52 -10.00 -13.90
C SER A 466 17.22 -10.38 -14.61
N GLN A 467 17.28 -10.42 -15.95
CA GLN A 467 16.17 -10.87 -16.78
C GLN A 467 15.77 -12.32 -16.42
N ARG A 468 16.77 -13.17 -16.14
CA ARG A 468 16.55 -14.55 -15.68
C ARG A 468 15.71 -14.60 -14.40
N TRP A 469 15.94 -13.69 -13.46
CA TRP A 469 15.10 -13.62 -12.26
C TRP A 469 13.67 -13.22 -12.59
N VAL A 470 13.48 -12.18 -13.41
CA VAL A 470 12.15 -11.73 -13.85
C VAL A 470 11.35 -12.88 -14.46
N GLU A 471 11.94 -13.58 -15.45
CA GLU A 471 11.33 -14.73 -16.12
C GLU A 471 10.96 -15.84 -15.14
N ARG A 472 11.86 -16.16 -14.21
CA ARG A 472 11.63 -17.17 -13.18
C ARG A 472 10.53 -16.74 -12.20
N SER A 473 10.46 -15.47 -11.84
CA SER A 473 9.48 -14.95 -10.88
C SER A 473 8.05 -14.93 -11.41
N ILE A 474 7.84 -14.71 -12.71
CA ILE A 474 6.50 -14.68 -13.32
C ILE A 474 6.05 -16.04 -13.88
N ALA A 475 6.93 -17.06 -13.85
CA ALA A 475 6.59 -18.41 -14.26
C ALA A 475 5.54 -19.06 -13.32
N ASN A 476 4.82 -20.06 -13.83
CA ASN A 476 3.89 -20.83 -13.01
C ASN A 476 4.65 -21.79 -12.08
N HIS A 477 4.56 -21.58 -10.77
CA HIS A 477 5.20 -22.44 -9.77
C HIS A 477 4.22 -23.21 -8.91
N SER A 478 3.00 -22.69 -8.72
CA SER A 478 1.98 -23.35 -7.90
C SER A 478 0.57 -22.96 -8.29
N THR A 479 -0.40 -23.71 -7.76
CA THR A 479 -1.84 -23.48 -7.98
C THR A 479 -2.55 -23.53 -6.64
N MET A 480 -3.32 -22.48 -6.35
CA MET A 480 -4.12 -22.36 -5.13
C MET A 480 -5.33 -23.30 -5.18
N GLY A 481 -6.00 -23.49 -4.04
CA GLY A 481 -7.17 -24.36 -3.94
C GLY A 481 -8.33 -23.97 -4.86
N ASP A 482 -8.40 -22.72 -5.30
CA ASP A 482 -9.41 -22.19 -6.21
C ASP A 482 -8.98 -22.16 -7.69
N GLY A 483 -7.85 -22.80 -8.02
CA GLY A 483 -7.34 -22.92 -9.39
C GLY A 483 -6.50 -21.73 -9.89
N ARG A 484 -6.37 -20.65 -9.11
CA ARG A 484 -5.49 -19.53 -9.47
C ARG A 484 -4.02 -19.97 -9.45
N THR A 485 -3.27 -19.59 -10.47
CA THR A 485 -1.83 -19.92 -10.55
C THR A 485 -0.96 -18.80 -9.99
N TYR A 486 0.21 -19.18 -9.48
CA TYR A 486 1.09 -18.29 -8.72
C TYR A 486 2.55 -18.48 -9.11
N GLY A 487 3.28 -17.37 -9.22
CA GLY A 487 4.74 -17.34 -9.39
C GLY A 487 5.47 -17.07 -8.08
N TYR A 488 6.62 -16.39 -8.15
CA TYR A 488 7.26 -15.85 -6.96
C TYR A 488 6.59 -14.56 -6.56
N THR A 489 5.52 -14.69 -5.77
CA THR A 489 4.69 -13.59 -5.28
C THR A 489 3.92 -12.81 -6.37
N TRP A 490 3.66 -13.45 -7.51
CA TRP A 490 2.89 -12.89 -8.62
C TRP A 490 1.68 -13.79 -8.90
N TRP A 491 0.48 -13.21 -8.90
CA TRP A 491 -0.70 -13.90 -9.42
C TRP A 491 -0.65 -13.94 -10.93
N ARG A 492 -1.25 -14.97 -11.54
CA ARG A 492 -1.28 -15.15 -12.99
C ARG A 492 -2.70 -15.44 -13.47
N HIS A 493 -3.08 -14.81 -14.57
CA HIS A 493 -4.42 -14.85 -15.13
C HIS A 493 -4.38 -14.91 -16.66
N GLU A 494 -5.50 -15.34 -17.23
CA GLU A 494 -5.79 -15.22 -18.65
C GLU A 494 -6.98 -14.28 -18.81
N LEU A 495 -6.84 -13.26 -19.67
CA LEU A 495 -7.86 -12.25 -19.92
C LEU A 495 -8.39 -12.40 -21.34
N ARG A 496 -9.71 -12.53 -21.48
CA ARG A 496 -10.35 -12.70 -22.79
C ARG A 496 -10.94 -11.39 -23.30
N VAL A 497 -10.61 -11.02 -24.54
CA VAL A 497 -11.19 -9.88 -25.26
C VAL A 497 -11.58 -10.35 -26.66
N GLY A 498 -12.89 -10.52 -26.89
CA GLY A 498 -13.39 -11.20 -28.08
C GLY A 498 -12.84 -12.64 -28.17
N ASP A 499 -12.14 -12.94 -29.26
CA ASP A 499 -11.51 -14.25 -29.48
C ASP A 499 -10.05 -14.33 -29.02
N ARG A 500 -9.47 -13.21 -28.58
CA ARG A 500 -8.08 -13.17 -28.09
C ARG A 500 -8.03 -13.45 -26.60
N VAL A 501 -7.01 -14.19 -26.19
CA VAL A 501 -6.65 -14.43 -24.80
C VAL A 501 -5.27 -13.83 -24.56
N TYR A 502 -5.14 -13.00 -23.53
CA TYR A 502 -3.90 -12.37 -23.12
C TYR A 502 -3.42 -12.96 -21.80
N SER A 503 -2.13 -13.29 -21.72
CA SER A 503 -1.50 -13.63 -20.45
C SER A 503 -1.35 -12.37 -19.60
N GLN A 504 -1.63 -12.48 -18.31
CA GLN A 504 -1.48 -11.37 -17.38
C GLN A 504 -0.89 -11.86 -16.06
N TYR A 505 0.04 -11.08 -15.51
CA TYR A 505 0.51 -11.29 -14.14
C TYR A 505 0.30 -10.03 -13.28
N GLU A 506 0.11 -10.26 -11.98
CA GLU A 506 -0.38 -9.24 -11.05
C GLU A 506 0.28 -9.28 -9.68
N ALA A 507 0.65 -8.11 -9.18
CA ALA A 507 0.78 -7.88 -7.74
C ALA A 507 -0.59 -7.39 -7.23
N SER A 508 -1.27 -8.22 -6.43
CA SER A 508 -2.65 -8.00 -5.97
C SER A 508 -2.72 -7.79 -4.46
N GLY A 509 -3.39 -6.72 -4.07
CA GLY A 509 -3.51 -6.28 -2.68
C GLY A 509 -4.96 -6.07 -2.29
N ASN A 510 -5.30 -6.45 -1.06
CA ASN A 510 -6.63 -6.22 -0.49
C ASN A 510 -7.04 -4.76 -0.69
N GLY A 511 -8.29 -4.55 -1.10
CA GLY A 511 -8.83 -3.22 -1.37
C GLY A 511 -8.73 -2.75 -2.81
N GLY A 512 -8.07 -3.51 -3.69
CA GLY A 512 -7.95 -3.18 -5.12
C GLY A 512 -6.65 -2.46 -5.47
N GLN A 513 -5.55 -2.78 -4.78
CA GLN A 513 -4.21 -2.32 -5.13
C GLN A 513 -3.67 -3.30 -6.18
N LEU A 514 -3.83 -3.01 -7.46
CA LEU A 514 -3.52 -3.98 -8.51
C LEU A 514 -2.47 -3.40 -9.45
N VAL A 515 -1.26 -3.98 -9.47
CA VAL A 515 -0.26 -3.73 -10.52
C VAL A 515 -0.35 -4.88 -11.51
N MET A 516 -0.97 -4.63 -12.65
CA MET A 516 -1.25 -5.62 -13.69
C MET A 516 -0.33 -5.41 -14.88
N VAL A 517 0.26 -6.48 -15.40
CA VAL A 517 1.13 -6.43 -16.57
C VAL A 517 0.60 -7.38 -17.65
N VAL A 518 0.48 -6.87 -18.87
CA VAL A 518 0.07 -7.63 -20.06
C VAL A 518 1.20 -7.55 -21.09
N PRO A 519 2.15 -8.51 -21.07
CA PRO A 519 3.37 -8.45 -21.87
C PRO A 519 3.14 -8.32 -23.38
N GLU A 520 2.15 -9.04 -23.91
CA GLU A 520 1.83 -9.06 -25.34
C GLU A 520 1.39 -7.71 -25.88
N LEU A 521 0.99 -6.78 -25.01
CA LEU A 521 0.58 -5.42 -25.36
C LEU A 521 1.58 -4.37 -24.89
N ASP A 522 2.69 -4.79 -24.26
CA ASP A 522 3.69 -3.93 -23.62
C ASP A 522 3.02 -2.90 -22.69
N LEU A 523 2.13 -3.41 -21.83
CA LEU A 523 1.17 -2.63 -21.05
C LEU A 523 1.30 -2.92 -19.55
N VAL A 524 1.32 -1.86 -18.74
CA VAL A 524 1.22 -1.92 -17.29
C VAL A 524 0.07 -1.03 -16.82
N VAL A 525 -0.76 -1.55 -15.93
CA VAL A 525 -1.92 -0.83 -15.38
C VAL A 525 -1.84 -0.91 -13.86
N LEU A 526 -2.00 0.24 -13.20
CA LEU A 526 -2.19 0.34 -11.76
C LEU A 526 -3.61 0.81 -11.47
N PHE A 527 -4.30 0.06 -10.60
CA PHE A 527 -5.41 0.58 -9.81
C PHE A 527 -4.98 0.68 -8.36
N THR A 528 -5.35 1.78 -7.70
CA THR A 528 -5.44 1.86 -6.24
C THR A 528 -6.87 2.17 -5.85
N ALA A 529 -7.34 1.63 -4.72
CA ALA A 529 -8.73 1.75 -4.32
C ALA A 529 -8.95 1.58 -2.82
N GLY A 530 -10.11 2.02 -2.34
CA GLY A 530 -10.53 1.91 -0.95
C GLY A 530 -11.48 0.74 -0.70
N ASN A 531 -11.43 -0.37 -1.44
CA ASN A 531 -12.45 -1.45 -1.36
C ASN A 531 -12.07 -2.60 -0.40
N TYR A 532 -11.41 -2.31 0.73
CA TYR A 532 -10.83 -3.33 1.63
C TYR A 532 -11.89 -4.34 2.09
N ASN A 533 -11.54 -5.62 2.04
CA ASN A 533 -12.40 -6.77 2.39
C ASN A 533 -13.63 -6.96 1.47
N HIS A 534 -13.60 -6.39 0.26
CA HIS A 534 -14.64 -6.61 -0.77
C HIS A 534 -14.04 -7.17 -2.07
N VAL A 535 -13.58 -8.42 -2.03
CA VAL A 535 -12.96 -9.12 -3.18
C VAL A 535 -13.79 -8.99 -4.45
N ALA A 536 -15.10 -9.22 -4.36
CA ALA A 536 -16.00 -9.14 -5.51
C ALA A 536 -16.05 -7.76 -6.18
N LEU A 537 -15.78 -6.67 -5.47
CA LEU A 537 -15.76 -5.33 -6.06
C LEU A 537 -14.49 -5.07 -6.85
N TRP A 538 -13.33 -5.25 -6.22
CA TRP A 538 -12.06 -4.94 -6.88
C TRP A 538 -11.64 -6.00 -7.90
N ARG A 539 -12.21 -7.23 -7.84
CA ARG A 539 -12.04 -8.22 -8.90
C ARG A 539 -12.56 -7.73 -10.25
N LYS A 540 -13.60 -6.88 -10.26
CA LYS A 540 -14.11 -6.24 -11.48
C LYS A 540 -13.06 -5.40 -12.20
N PHE A 541 -12.03 -4.90 -11.51
CA PHE A 541 -11.02 -4.06 -12.16
C PHE A 541 -10.23 -4.89 -13.18
N ARG A 542 -9.91 -6.13 -12.83
CA ARG A 542 -9.24 -7.12 -13.69
C ARG A 542 -10.19 -7.80 -14.66
N GLU A 543 -11.37 -8.22 -14.20
CA GLU A 543 -12.30 -9.06 -14.99
C GLU A 543 -13.25 -8.26 -15.90
N GLU A 544 -13.49 -6.98 -15.59
CA GLU A 544 -14.44 -6.12 -16.32
C GLU A 544 -13.73 -4.89 -16.89
N LEU A 545 -13.14 -4.04 -16.05
CA LEU A 545 -12.66 -2.72 -16.47
C LEU A 545 -11.43 -2.80 -17.39
N LEU A 546 -10.43 -3.61 -17.01
CA LEU A 546 -9.24 -3.88 -17.81
C LEU A 546 -9.61 -4.40 -19.21
N PRO A 547 -10.34 -5.51 -19.37
CA PRO A 547 -10.66 -6.04 -20.70
C PRO A 547 -11.61 -5.14 -21.50
N GLN A 548 -12.66 -4.59 -20.90
CA GLN A 548 -13.70 -3.84 -21.64
C GLN A 548 -13.23 -2.47 -22.13
N TYR A 549 -12.33 -1.81 -21.41
CA TYR A 549 -11.90 -0.46 -21.74
C TYR A 549 -10.43 -0.38 -22.13
N ILE A 550 -9.52 -0.91 -21.30
CA ILE A 550 -8.09 -0.68 -21.48
C ILE A 550 -7.51 -1.60 -22.57
N LEU A 551 -7.83 -2.90 -22.55
CA LEU A 551 -7.36 -3.83 -23.58
C LEU A 551 -8.03 -3.56 -24.93
N VAL A 552 -9.30 -3.16 -24.94
CA VAL A 552 -9.99 -2.68 -26.16
C VAL A 552 -9.29 -1.47 -26.75
N ALA A 553 -8.90 -0.49 -25.92
CA ALA A 553 -8.13 0.67 -26.36
C ALA A 553 -6.78 0.28 -26.98
N ALA A 554 -6.11 -0.75 -26.45
CA ALA A 554 -4.82 -1.22 -26.95
C ALA A 554 -4.92 -2.14 -28.19
N SER A 555 -6.08 -2.75 -28.42
CA SER A 555 -6.31 -3.72 -29.49
C SER A 555 -6.95 -3.12 -30.75
N THR A 556 -7.46 -1.89 -30.67
CA THR A 556 -8.12 -1.20 -31.78
C THR A 556 -7.13 -0.25 -32.47
N PRO A 557 -6.93 -0.30 -33.80
CA PRO A 557 -6.09 0.68 -34.47
C PRO A 557 -6.65 2.10 -34.28
N PRO A 558 -5.81 3.13 -34.09
CA PRO A 558 -6.27 4.50 -33.91
C PRO A 558 -7.10 4.94 -35.12
N ARG A 559 -8.27 5.54 -34.88
CA ARG A 559 -9.07 6.15 -35.96
C ARG A 559 -8.34 7.41 -36.45
N PRO A 560 -8.29 7.64 -37.78
CA PRO A 560 -7.59 8.77 -38.38
C PRO A 560 -8.15 10.13 -37.96
#